data_AF-A0A8J2LC44-F1
#
_entry.id   AF-A0A8J2LC44-F1
#
_cell.length_a   1.000
_cell.length_b   1.000
_cell.length_c   1.000
_cell.angle_alpha   90.00
_cell.angle_beta   90.00
_cell.angle_gamma   90.00
#
_symmetry.space_group_name_H-M   'P 1'
#
loop_
_entity.id
_entity.type
_entity.pdbx_description
1 polymer ?
#
loop_
_entity_poly.entity_id
_entity_poly.type
_entity_poly.pdbx_seq_one_letter_code
_entity_poly.pdbx_strand_id
1 'polypeptide(L)'
;MEEYIKRRRHLRKRLEKTKEKLESIENPIMYDMCNIIQEQLQELWIELKNCSDDILTTCDSDDEDEHEGVFDEINDEYNEVKLMLRTKLATLAPE
;
A
#
# COMPACT_ATOMS: atom_id res chain seq x y z
N MET A 1 14.16 10.48 12.10
CA MET A 1 14.68 9.29 11.37
C MET A 1 14.22 7.95 11.97
N GLU A 2 14.37 7.67 13.27
CA GLU A 2 13.95 6.36 13.84
C GLU A 2 12.43 6.10 13.76
N GLU A 3 11.61 7.14 14.00
CA GLU A 3 10.15 7.04 13.83
C GLU A 3 9.75 6.76 12.38
N TYR A 4 10.44 7.36 11.40
CA TYR A 4 10.21 7.10 9.99
C TYR A 4 10.47 5.63 9.64
N ILE A 5 11.60 5.06 10.06
CA ILE A 5 11.93 3.65 9.82
C ILE A 5 10.87 2.73 10.46
N LYS A 6 10.37 3.08 11.65
CA LYS A 6 9.30 2.34 12.32
C LYS A 6 7.98 2.42 11.55
N ARG A 7 7.55 3.61 11.14
CA ARG A 7 6.35 3.82 10.31
C ARG A 7 6.45 3.07 8.98
N ARG A 8 7.60 3.15 8.32
CA ARG A 8 7.90 2.42 7.08
C ARG A 8 7.73 0.91 7.24
N ARG A 9 8.37 0.31 8.25
CA ARG A 9 8.24 -1.14 8.52
C ARG A 9 6.79 -1.51 8.82
N HIS A 10 6.05 -0.65 9.50
CA HIS A 10 4.64 -0.86 9.79
C HIS A 10 3.78 -0.88 8.51
N LEU A 11 3.97 0.10 7.63
CA LEU A 11 3.26 0.21 6.35
C LEU A 11 3.53 -1.00 5.45
N ARG A 12 4.80 -1.38 5.29
CA ARG A 12 5.18 -2.55 4.49
C ARG A 12 4.52 -3.83 5.00
N LYS A 13 4.53 -4.03 6.33
CA LYS A 13 3.89 -5.21 6.95
C LYS A 13 2.37 -5.22 6.79
N ARG A 14 1.72 -4.05 6.79
CA ARG A 14 0.28 -3.97 6.52
C ARG A 14 -0.04 -4.23 5.06
N LEU A 15 0.79 -3.74 4.14
CA LEU A 15 0.65 -3.97 2.71
C LEU A 15 0.81 -5.47 2.38
N GLU A 16 1.82 -6.12 2.94
CA GLU A 16 2.04 -7.57 2.82
C GLU A 16 0.83 -8.37 3.29
N LYS A 17 0.29 -8.06 4.48
CA LYS A 17 -0.96 -8.70 4.96
C LYS A 17 -2.16 -8.45 4.05
N THR A 18 -2.23 -7.29 3.44
CA THR A 18 -3.31 -6.93 2.52
C THR A 18 -3.19 -7.72 1.22
N LYS A 19 -1.97 -7.92 0.74
CA LYS A 19 -1.64 -8.80 -0.39
C LYS A 19 -2.00 -10.25 -0.10
N GLU A 20 -1.60 -10.80 1.05
CA GLU A 20 -1.95 -12.18 1.46
C GLU A 20 -3.48 -12.39 1.50
N LYS A 21 -4.21 -11.45 2.09
CA LYS A 21 -5.69 -11.49 2.11
C LYS A 21 -6.25 -11.48 0.69
N LEU A 22 -5.71 -10.64 -0.17
CA LEU A 22 -6.14 -10.55 -1.56
C LEU A 22 -5.88 -11.86 -2.31
N GLU A 23 -4.71 -12.47 -2.14
CA GLU A 23 -4.36 -13.76 -2.72
C GLU A 23 -5.33 -14.85 -2.26
N SER A 24 -5.72 -14.85 -0.97
CA SER A 24 -6.68 -15.82 -0.40
C SER A 24 -8.11 -15.72 -0.94
N ILE A 25 -8.46 -14.68 -1.68
CA ILE A 25 -9.78 -14.55 -2.31
C ILE A 25 -9.89 -15.45 -3.54
N GLU A 26 -10.58 -16.57 -3.41
CA GLU A 26 -10.77 -17.55 -4.49
C GLU A 26 -12.21 -17.57 -5.06
N ASN A 27 -13.18 -17.00 -4.35
CA ASN A 27 -14.61 -17.15 -4.68
C ASN A 27 -15.35 -15.83 -4.95
N PRO A 28 -16.35 -15.81 -5.86
CA PRO A 28 -17.17 -14.62 -6.16
C PRO A 28 -17.93 -14.07 -4.96
N ILE A 29 -18.27 -14.92 -3.99
CA ILE A 29 -18.93 -14.52 -2.73
C ILE A 29 -18.03 -13.61 -1.88
N MET A 30 -16.72 -13.59 -2.15
CA MET A 30 -15.75 -12.73 -1.47
C MET A 30 -15.59 -11.36 -2.15
N TYR A 31 -16.51 -10.97 -3.06
CA TYR A 31 -16.53 -9.63 -3.65
C TYR A 31 -16.56 -8.52 -2.58
N ASP A 32 -17.31 -8.73 -1.50
CA ASP A 32 -17.31 -7.81 -0.36
C ASP A 32 -15.94 -7.74 0.32
N MET A 33 -15.16 -8.82 0.32
CA MET A 33 -13.78 -8.79 0.82
C MET A 33 -12.85 -8.00 -0.11
N CYS A 34 -13.06 -8.04 -1.42
CA CYS A 34 -12.33 -7.17 -2.34
C CYS A 34 -12.61 -5.69 -2.06
N ASN A 35 -13.85 -5.32 -1.75
CA ASN A 35 -14.20 -3.94 -1.33
C ASN A 35 -13.51 -3.55 -0.02
N ILE A 36 -13.51 -4.43 0.99
CA ILE A 36 -12.79 -4.20 2.25
C ILE A 36 -11.28 -4.03 2.01
N ILE A 37 -10.70 -4.84 1.13
CA ILE A 37 -9.28 -4.73 0.76
C ILE A 37 -9.01 -3.43 0.01
N GLN A 38 -9.95 -2.98 -0.83
CA GLN A 38 -9.86 -1.69 -1.51
C GLN A 38 -9.80 -0.52 -0.51
N GLU A 39 -10.65 -0.53 0.52
CA GLU A 39 -10.63 0.46 1.58
C GLU A 39 -9.31 0.40 2.37
N GLN A 40 -8.84 -0.79 2.74
CA GLN A 40 -7.55 -0.97 3.42
C GLN A 40 -6.37 -0.45 2.60
N LEU A 41 -6.39 -0.65 1.27
CA LEU A 41 -5.40 -0.07 0.36
C LEU A 41 -5.50 1.45 0.32
N GLN A 42 -6.70 2.02 0.28
CA GLN A 42 -6.84 3.49 0.30
C GLN A 42 -6.30 4.11 1.59
N GLU A 43 -6.59 3.51 2.75
CA GLU A 43 -6.01 3.93 4.03
C GLU A 43 -4.48 3.84 4.01
N LEU A 44 -3.94 2.72 3.53
CA LEU A 44 -2.49 2.53 3.42
C LEU A 44 -1.83 3.58 2.53
N TRP A 45 -2.48 3.96 1.43
CA TRP A 45 -1.98 5.01 0.53
C TRP A 45 -1.96 6.38 1.21
N ILE A 46 -3.00 6.71 1.98
CA ILE A 46 -3.04 7.97 2.75
C ILE A 46 -1.90 8.00 3.77
N GLU A 47 -1.70 6.92 4.51
CA GLU A 47 -0.60 6.85 5.48
C GLU A 47 0.78 6.89 4.82
N LEU A 48 0.95 6.22 3.68
CA LEU A 48 2.19 6.28 2.89
C LEU A 48 2.50 7.71 2.46
N LYS A 49 1.49 8.40 1.91
CA LYS A 49 1.62 9.77 1.45
C LYS A 49 1.94 10.73 2.60
N ASN A 50 1.23 10.63 3.72
CA ASN A 50 1.51 11.42 4.92
C ASN A 50 2.93 11.16 5.44
N CYS A 51 3.39 9.90 5.41
CA CYS A 51 4.75 9.55 5.79
C CYS A 51 5.78 10.21 4.87
N SER A 52 5.53 10.28 3.56
CA SER A 52 6.38 10.98 2.59
C SER A 52 6.39 12.48 2.78
N ASP A 53 5.20 13.09 2.92
CA ASP A 53 5.05 14.53 3.14
C ASP A 53 5.73 14.96 4.45
N ASP A 54 5.63 14.15 5.52
CA ASP A 54 6.33 14.39 6.80
C ASP A 54 7.86 14.38 6.64
N ILE A 55 8.42 13.55 5.77
CA ILE A 55 9.88 13.48 5.55
C ILE A 55 10.35 14.67 4.72
N LEU A 56 9.65 14.98 3.63
CA LEU A 56 9.95 16.13 2.77
C LEU A 56 9.87 17.45 3.55
N THR A 57 9.04 17.51 4.60
CA THR A 57 8.95 18.68 5.47
C THR A 57 9.95 18.69 6.63
N THR A 58 10.57 17.56 6.97
CA THR A 58 11.48 17.43 8.13
C THR A 58 12.96 17.31 7.73
N CYS A 59 13.26 16.87 6.50
CA CYS A 59 14.63 16.74 6.01
C CYS A 59 15.04 18.01 5.25
N ASP A 60 16.06 18.71 5.77
CA ASP A 60 16.73 19.79 5.04
C ASP A 60 17.56 19.18 3.90
N SER A 61 17.10 19.34 2.65
CA SER A 61 17.72 19.25 1.31
C SER A 61 18.89 18.30 0.96
N ASP A 62 19.68 17.77 1.91
CA ASP A 62 20.84 16.91 1.65
C ASP A 62 20.52 15.39 1.77
N ASP A 63 19.39 15.02 2.39
CA ASP A 63 18.93 13.63 2.56
C ASP A 63 17.73 13.26 1.66
N GLU A 64 17.29 14.14 0.75
CA GLU A 64 16.10 13.93 -0.10
C GLU A 64 16.22 12.69 -1.01
N ASP A 65 17.40 12.46 -1.60
CA ASP A 65 17.64 11.37 -2.56
C ASP A 65 17.50 9.96 -1.92
N GLU A 66 17.89 9.80 -0.65
CA GLU A 66 17.80 8.51 0.05
C GLU A 66 16.36 8.22 0.52
N HIS A 67 15.53 9.27 0.62
CA HIS A 67 14.12 9.18 1.01
C HIS A 67 13.18 8.95 -0.17
N GLU A 68 13.50 9.50 -1.34
CA GLU A 68 12.73 9.34 -2.57
C GLU A 68 12.73 7.86 -3.02
N GLY A 69 13.90 7.22 -3.10
CA GLY A 69 14.02 5.82 -3.53
C GLY A 69 13.31 4.81 -2.61
N VAL A 70 13.13 5.14 -1.34
CA VAL A 70 12.46 4.28 -0.36
C VAL A 70 10.93 4.44 -0.40
N PHE A 71 10.43 5.63 -0.71
CA PHE A 71 9.01 5.84 -0.98
C PHE A 71 8.60 5.09 -2.25
N ASP A 72 9.45 5.13 -3.27
CA ASP A 72 9.23 4.45 -4.55
C ASP A 72 9.06 2.94 -4.39
N GLU A 73 9.89 2.26 -3.58
CA GLU A 73 9.75 0.82 -3.34
C GLU A 73 8.38 0.42 -2.78
N ILE A 74 7.88 1.13 -1.76
CA ILE A 74 6.59 0.79 -1.13
C ILE A 74 5.43 1.25 -2.02
N ASN A 75 5.60 2.34 -2.76
CA ASN A 75 4.63 2.80 -3.74
C ASN A 75 4.48 1.81 -4.90
N ASP A 76 5.57 1.21 -5.36
CA ASP A 76 5.56 0.16 -6.37
C ASP A 76 4.86 -1.12 -5.86
N GLU A 77 5.19 -1.58 -4.66
CA GLU A 77 4.47 -2.70 -4.02
C GLU A 77 2.98 -2.38 -3.88
N TYR A 78 2.63 -1.14 -3.51
CA TYR A 78 1.24 -0.70 -3.42
C TYR A 78 0.51 -0.78 -4.76
N ASN A 79 1.16 -0.31 -5.83
CA ASN A 79 0.60 -0.35 -7.18
C ASN A 79 0.42 -1.79 -7.68
N GLU A 80 1.33 -2.70 -7.32
CA GLU A 80 1.19 -4.14 -7.62
C GLU A 80 -0.06 -4.72 -6.94
N VAL A 81 -0.24 -4.47 -5.63
CA VAL A 81 -1.40 -4.99 -4.88
C VAL A 81 -2.70 -4.38 -5.39
N LYS A 82 -2.70 -3.09 -5.73
CA LYS A 82 -3.84 -2.40 -6.34
C LYS A 82 -4.19 -2.99 -7.72
N LEU A 83 -3.19 -3.34 -8.53
CA LEU A 83 -3.40 -3.99 -9.82
C LEU A 83 -4.00 -5.39 -9.64
N MET A 84 -3.45 -6.19 -8.72
CA MET A 84 -4.00 -7.51 -8.40
C MET A 84 -5.47 -7.41 -7.94
N LEU A 85 -5.81 -6.42 -7.13
CA LEU A 85 -7.17 -6.22 -6.64
C LEU A 85 -8.11 -5.92 -7.81
N ARG A 86 -7.72 -5.02 -8.71
CA ARG A 86 -8.51 -4.69 -9.90
C ARG A 86 -8.71 -5.91 -10.80
N THR A 87 -7.65 -6.69 -11.02
CA THR A 87 -7.75 -7.92 -11.81
C THR A 87 -8.71 -8.91 -11.16
N LYS A 88 -8.62 -9.13 -9.83
CA LYS A 88 -9.54 -10.00 -9.11
C LYS A 88 -10.98 -9.51 -9.17
N LEU A 89 -11.23 -8.22 -8.93
CA LEU A 89 -12.55 -7.61 -9.05
C LEU A 89 -13.12 -7.78 -10.46
N ALA A 90 -12.31 -7.61 -11.51
CA ALA A 90 -12.73 -7.80 -12.89
C ALA A 90 -13.07 -9.27 -13.20
N THR A 91 -12.33 -10.24 -12.66
CA THR A 91 -12.62 -11.67 -12.83
C THR A 91 -13.84 -12.15 -12.03
N LEU A 92 -14.18 -11.45 -10.93
CA LEU A 92 -15.27 -11.83 -10.03
C LEU A 92 -16.56 -11.06 -10.33
N ALA A 93 -16.51 -9.99 -11.13
CA ALA A 93 -17.69 -9.25 -11.56
C ALA A 93 -18.56 -10.16 -12.45
N PRO A 94 -19.85 -10.37 -12.10
CA PRO A 94 -20.76 -11.07 -13.01
C PRO A 94 -20.94 -10.23 -14.29
N GLU A 95 -20.82 -10.87 -15.45
CA GLU A 95 -21.14 -10.27 -16.76
C GLU A 95 -22.55 -9.67 -16.83
#